data_AF-A0A9P7XA13-F1
#
_entry.id   AF-A0A9P7XA13-F1
#
_cell.length_a   1.000
_cell.length_b   1.000
_cell.length_c   1.000
_cell.angle_alpha   90.00
_cell.angle_beta   90.00
_cell.angle_gamma   90.00
#
_symmetry.space_group_name_H-M   'P 1'
#
loop_
_entity.id
_entity.type
_entity.pdbx_description
1 polymer ?
#
loop_
_entity_poly.entity_id
_entity_poly.type
_entity_poly.pdbx_seq_one_letter_code
_entity_poly.pdbx_strand_id
1 'polypeptide(L)'
;MQLAKSSVDLVISRVLWGFDILKAHRADGTTIELDMFAFRKPALMNIPAPFECMIQARSPHHAAVIRQEFVDSTSVLADSEKKLGQA
;
A
#
# COMPACT_ATOMS: atom_id res chain seq x y z
N MET A 1 4.69 -21.07 13.08
CA MET A 1 4.38 -20.26 11.89
C MET A 1 3.68 -18.97 12.32
N GLN A 2 4.44 -17.98 12.82
CA GLN A 2 3.89 -16.72 13.35
C GLN A 2 4.45 -15.49 12.63
N LEU A 3 5.67 -15.56 12.09
CA LEU A 3 6.33 -14.42 11.44
C LEU A 3 5.52 -13.84 10.28
N ALA A 4 5.02 -14.68 9.37
CA ALA A 4 4.23 -14.23 8.21
C ALA A 4 2.91 -13.55 8.63
N LYS A 5 2.25 -14.07 9.66
CA LYS A 5 1.02 -13.45 10.17
C LYS A 5 1.33 -12.12 10.85
N SER A 6 2.30 -12.09 11.76
CA SER A 6 2.66 -10.88 12.50
C SER A 6 3.18 -9.77 11.58
N SER A 7 3.93 -10.11 10.53
CA SER A 7 4.39 -9.11 9.56
C SER A 7 3.23 -8.52 8.77
N VAL A 8 2.31 -9.36 8.27
CA VAL A 8 1.12 -8.90 7.53
C VAL A 8 0.21 -8.07 8.42
N ASP A 9 -0.09 -8.51 9.64
CA ASP A 9 -0.94 -7.78 10.59
C ASP A 9 -0.37 -6.39 10.91
N LEU A 10 0.96 -6.29 11.09
CA LEU A 10 1.63 -5.01 11.35
C LEU A 10 1.54 -4.06 10.16
N VAL A 11 1.77 -4.55 8.95
CA VAL A 11 1.69 -3.74 7.72
C VAL A 11 0.25 -3.25 7.52
N ILE A 12 -0.74 -4.13 7.63
CA ILE A 12 -2.16 -3.76 7.51
C ILE A 12 -2.53 -2.69 8.54
N SER A 13 -2.11 -2.86 9.81
CA SER A 13 -2.40 -1.89 10.86
C SER A 13 -1.83 -0.51 10.56
N ARG A 14 -0.60 -0.43 10.06
CA ARG A 14 0.04 0.84 9.68
C ARG A 14 -0.65 1.51 8.50
N VAL A 15 -1.00 0.74 7.48
CA VAL A 15 -1.74 1.25 6.31
C VAL A 15 -3.10 1.79 6.73
N LEU A 16 -3.87 1.02 7.50
CA LEU A 16 -5.20 1.41 7.95
C LEU A 16 -5.18 2.56 8.98
N TRP A 17 -4.07 2.75 9.70
CA TRP A 17 -3.89 3.92 10.55
C TRP A 17 -3.68 5.20 9.70
N GLY A 18 -2.86 5.14 8.66
CA GLY A 18 -2.47 6.31 7.87
C GLY A 18 -3.41 6.68 6.72
N PHE A 19 -4.07 5.69 6.11
CA PHE A 19 -4.75 5.86 4.83
C PHE A 19 -6.16 5.28 4.82
N ASP A 20 -7.05 5.95 4.08
CA ASP A 20 -8.28 5.35 3.59
C ASP A 20 -8.02 4.69 2.24
N ILE A 21 -8.43 3.43 2.12
CA ILE A 21 -8.34 2.64 0.89
C ILE A 21 -9.76 2.49 0.35
N LEU A 22 -10.05 3.21 -0.72
CA LEU A 22 -11.39 3.37 -1.28
C LEU A 22 -11.45 2.82 -2.71
N LYS A 23 -12.67 2.49 -3.16
CA LYS A 23 -12.90 2.20 -4.58
C LYS A 23 -12.56 3.43 -5.42
N ALA A 24 -11.98 3.19 -6.59
CA ALA A 24 -11.73 4.26 -7.55
C ALA A 24 -13.06 4.74 -8.18
N HIS A 25 -13.06 5.99 -8.66
CA HIS A 25 -14.17 6.59 -9.38
C HIS A 25 -13.72 6.98 -10.79
N ARG A 26 -14.60 6.82 -11.77
CA ARG A 26 -14.40 7.35 -13.12
C ARG A 26 -14.53 8.87 -13.14
N ALA A 27 -14.18 9.48 -14.26
CA ALA A 27 -14.31 10.93 -14.46
C ALA A 27 -15.75 11.47 -14.28
N ASP A 28 -16.77 10.61 -14.46
CA ASP A 28 -18.19 10.93 -14.25
C ASP A 28 -18.68 10.72 -12.80
N GLY A 29 -17.77 10.34 -11.88
CA GLY A 29 -18.07 10.06 -10.48
C GLY A 29 -18.59 8.64 -10.22
N THR A 30 -18.77 7.80 -11.23
CA THR A 30 -19.24 6.43 -11.04
C THR A 30 -18.15 5.55 -10.40
N THR A 31 -18.54 4.71 -9.44
CA THR A 31 -17.63 3.75 -8.80
C THR A 31 -17.16 2.70 -9.80
N ILE A 32 -15.86 2.41 -9.78
CA ILE A 32 -15.24 1.30 -10.49
C ILE A 32 -15.38 0.06 -9.61
N GLU A 33 -16.22 -0.89 -10.03
CA GLU A 33 -16.40 -2.15 -9.32
C GLU A 33 -15.22 -3.10 -9.57
N LEU A 34 -14.83 -3.82 -8.51
CA LEU A 34 -13.71 -4.75 -8.51
C LEU A 34 -14.19 -6.14 -8.90
N ASP A 35 -13.52 -6.77 -9.86
CA ASP A 35 -13.66 -8.21 -10.09
C ASP A 35 -12.78 -8.98 -9.10
N MET A 36 -13.41 -9.51 -8.05
CA MET A 36 -12.73 -10.28 -7.00
C MET A 36 -12.15 -11.63 -7.48
N PHE A 37 -12.48 -12.06 -8.70
CA PHE A 37 -11.98 -13.29 -9.30
C PHE A 37 -11.00 -13.05 -10.47
N ALA A 38 -10.65 -11.79 -10.73
CA ALA A 38 -9.62 -11.46 -11.70
C ALA A 38 -8.22 -11.76 -11.12
N PHE A 39 -7.61 -12.85 -11.58
CA PHE A 39 -6.24 -13.25 -11.24
C PHE A 39 -5.33 -13.21 -12.47
N ARG A 40 -4.04 -12.93 -12.27
CA ARG A 40 -3.03 -13.04 -13.32
C ARG A 40 -2.93 -14.48 -13.81
N LYS A 41 -2.85 -14.67 -15.13
CA LYS A 41 -2.68 -15.97 -15.78
C LYS A 41 -1.56 -15.92 -16.82
N PRO A 42 -0.77 -16.99 -16.99
CA PRO A 42 -0.64 -18.15 -16.09
C PRO A 42 0.17 -17.77 -14.85
N ALA A 43 -0.24 -18.21 -13.66
CA ALA A 43 0.50 -17.98 -12.42
C ALA A 43 0.46 -19.23 -11.52
N LEU A 44 1.60 -19.56 -10.89
CA LEU A 44 1.70 -20.65 -9.91
C LEU A 44 1.03 -20.30 -8.57
N MET A 45 0.75 -19.01 -8.34
CA MET A 45 0.10 -18.49 -7.13
C MET A 45 -1.13 -17.66 -7.51
N ASN A 46 -2.07 -17.53 -6.57
CA ASN A 46 -3.24 -16.66 -6.70
C ASN A 46 -2.83 -15.20 -6.56
N ILE A 47 -2.37 -14.58 -7.65
CA ILE A 47 -1.99 -13.17 -7.71
C ILE A 47 -3.13 -12.39 -8.34
N PRO A 48 -3.79 -11.46 -7.61
CA PRO A 48 -4.83 -10.62 -8.19
C PRO A 48 -4.32 -9.88 -9.43
N ALA A 49 -5.18 -9.71 -10.43
CA ALA A 49 -4.92 -8.80 -11.53
C ALA A 49 -4.81 -7.36 -10.98
N PRO A 50 -4.04 -6.46 -11.63
CA PRO A 50 -4.02 -5.05 -11.26
C PRO A 50 -5.43 -4.46 -11.27
N PHE A 51 -5.72 -3.62 -10.27
CA PHE A 51 -6.97 -2.88 -10.16
C PHE A 51 -6.71 -1.47 -9.67
N GLU A 52 -7.61 -0.55 -9.98
CA GLU A 52 -7.54 0.83 -9.51
C GLU A 52 -8.14 0.95 -8.10
N CYS A 53 -7.50 1.76 -7.26
CA CYS A 53 -8.02 2.16 -5.97
C CYS A 53 -7.61 3.59 -5.67
N MET A 54 -8.36 4.24 -4.79
CA MET A 54 -8.03 5.54 -4.27
C MET A 54 -7.41 5.37 -2.89
N ILE A 55 -6.18 5.86 -2.73
CA ILE A 55 -5.45 5.85 -1.46
C ILE A 55 -5.25 7.30 -1.04
N GLN A 56 -5.82 7.67 0.09
CA GLN A 56 -5.72 9.04 0.62
C GLN A 56 -5.33 9.02 2.09
N ALA A 57 -4.52 9.99 2.51
CA ALA A 57 -4.22 10.14 3.92
C ALA A 57 -5.51 10.49 4.68
N ARG A 58 -5.73 9.85 5.83
CA ARG A 58 -6.97 9.98 6.61
C ARG A 58 -7.25 11.40 7.09
N SER A 59 -6.20 12.16 7.35
CA SER A 59 -6.31 13.57 7.69
C SER A 59 -5.00 14.30 7.43
N PRO A 60 -5.01 15.65 7.41
CA PRO A 60 -3.79 16.45 7.32
C PRO A 60 -2.76 16.11 8.41
N HIS A 61 -3.23 15.75 9.61
CA HIS A 61 -2.36 15.35 10.71
C HIS A 61 -1.63 14.04 10.42
N HIS A 62 -2.34 12.99 9.96
CA HIS A 62 -1.70 11.73 9.57
C HIS A 62 -0.67 11.95 8.45
N ALA A 63 -1.02 12.77 7.46
CA ALA A 63 -0.09 13.12 6.38
C ALA A 63 1.17 13.84 6.89
N ALA A 64 1.03 14.73 7.88
CA ALA A 64 2.17 15.42 8.49
C ALA A 64 3.08 14.44 9.23
N VAL A 65 2.52 13.55 10.07
CA VAL A 65 3.29 12.53 10.80
C VAL A 65 4.03 11.61 9.83
N ILE A 66 3.34 11.08 8.81
CA ILE A 66 3.95 10.18 7.82
C ILE A 66 5.12 10.85 7.10
N ARG A 67 4.98 12.12 6.70
CA ARG A 67 6.06 12.86 6.04
C ARG A 67 7.23 13.13 6.98
N GLN A 68 6.96 13.48 8.23
CA GLN A 68 7.99 13.72 9.23
C GLN A 68 8.80 12.46 9.50
N GLU A 69 8.12 11.34 9.78
CA GLU A 69 8.76 10.03 10.00
C GLU A 69 9.59 9.56 8.80
N PHE A 70 9.12 9.85 7.58
CA PHE A 70 9.88 9.59 6.37
C PHE A 70 11.19 10.39 6.36
N VAL A 71 11.14 11.70 6.61
CA VAL A 71 12.33 12.57 6.67
C VAL A 71 13.30 12.08 7.76
N ASP A 72 12.80 11.81 8.95
CA ASP A 72 13.62 11.40 10.10
C ASP A 72 14.32 10.05 9.85
N SER A 73 13.60 9.12 9.21
CA SER A 73 14.12 7.79 8.88
C SER A 73 15.00 7.76 7.63
N THR A 74 14.91 8.77 6.75
CA THR A 74 15.63 8.78 5.45
C THR A 74 17.13 8.61 5.65
N SER A 75 17.72 9.28 6.65
CA SER A 75 19.16 9.19 6.92
C SER A 75 19.63 7.77 7.24
N VAL A 76 18.79 6.96 7.88
CA VAL A 76 19.09 5.59 8.28
C VAL A 76 18.83 4.61 7.13
N LEU A 77 17.83 4.90 6.29
CA LEU A 77 17.37 4.01 5.23
C LEU A 77 18.08 4.23 3.89
N ALA A 78 18.66 5.41 3.65
CA ALA A 78 19.26 5.79 2.36
C ALA A 78 20.31 4.79 1.85
N ASP A 79 21.14 4.25 2.73
CA ASP A 79 22.16 3.26 2.35
C ASP A 79 21.56 1.89 2.00
N SER A 80 20.45 1.53 2.64
CA SER A 80 19.72 0.30 2.35
C SER A 80 18.92 0.43 1.04
N GLU A 81 18.30 1.57 0.80
CA GLU A 81 17.55 1.86 -0.43
C GLU A 81 18.45 1.90 -1.67
N LYS A 82 19.64 2.48 -1.57
CA LYS A 82 20.64 2.46 -2.66
C LYS A 82 21.06 1.04 -3.04
N LYS A 83 21.19 0.14 -2.06
CA LYS A 83 21.53 -1.27 -2.31
C LYS A 83 20.40 -2.04 -2.97
N LEU A 84 19.15 -1.72 -2.63
CA LEU A 84 17.96 -2.35 -3.21
C LEU A 84 17.67 -1.87 -4.64
N GLY A 85 17.99 -0.62 -4.97
CA GLY A 85 17.82 -0.07 -6.33
C GLY A 85 18.88 -0.49 -7.36
N GLN A 86 19.88 -1.27 -6.93
CA GLN A 86 20.98 -1.77 -7.78
C GLN A 86 20.89 -3.28 -8.05
N ALA A 87 19.86 -3.96 -7.56
CA ALA A 87 19.56 -5.38 -7.77
C ALA A 87 18.34 -5.55 -8.66
#